data_AF-A0A2Z3V1E9-F1
#
_entry.id   AF-A0A2Z3V1E9-F1
#
_cell.length_a   1.000
_cell.length_b   1.000
_cell.length_c   1.000
_cell.angle_alpha   90.00
_cell.angle_beta   90.00
_cell.angle_gamma   90.00
#
_symmetry.space_group_name_H-M   'P 1'
#
loop_
_entity.id
_entity.type
_entity.pdbx_description
1 polymer ?
#
loop_
_entity_poly.entity_id
_entity_poly.type
_entity_poly.pdbx_seq_one_letter_code
_entity_poly.pdbx_strand_id
1 'polypeptide(L)' 'MRGKEFDEATAIWNDAGSTPHFLREPEQISRFLGGREPVEPGVASCPPWRTGPAGLDIGHEVDEFCAVGRKL' A
#
# COMPACT_ATOMS: atom_id res chain seq x y z
N MET A 1 -3.93 -1.63 -9.86
CA MET A 1 -3.18 -2.69 -10.61
C MET A 1 -2.15 -1.97 -11.46
N ARG A 2 -0.87 -2.16 -11.11
CA ARG A 2 0.24 -1.47 -11.76
C ARG A 2 0.32 -1.78 -13.25
N GLY A 3 0.36 -0.74 -14.08
CA GLY A 3 0.57 -0.81 -15.53
C GLY A 3 1.92 -0.24 -15.93
N LYS A 4 2.30 -0.43 -17.20
CA LYS A 4 3.58 0.03 -17.79
C LYS A 4 3.80 1.54 -17.58
N GLU A 5 2.73 2.31 -17.63
CA GLU A 5 2.73 3.77 -17.45
C GLU A 5 3.17 4.17 -16.03
N PHE A 6 2.82 3.38 -15.02
CA PHE A 6 3.21 3.64 -13.63
C PHE A 6 4.69 3.29 -13.39
N ASP A 7 5.19 2.25 -14.04
CA ASP A 7 6.62 1.91 -14.03
C ASP A 7 7.45 3.01 -14.70
N GLU A 8 6.99 3.55 -15.83
CA GLU A 8 7.64 4.68 -16.51
C GLU A 8 7.62 5.95 -15.66
N ALA A 9 6.47 6.28 -15.04
CA ALA A 9 6.38 7.41 -14.12
C ALA A 9 7.34 7.28 -12.94
N THR A 10 7.48 6.07 -12.38
CA THR A 10 8.43 5.78 -11.29
C THR A 10 9.87 5.92 -11.76
N ALA A 11 10.18 5.46 -12.97
CA ALA A 11 11.52 5.62 -13.55
C ALA A 11 11.89 7.09 -13.74
N ILE A 12 10.98 7.92 -14.26
CA ILE A 12 11.16 9.37 -14.39
C ILE A 12 11.40 10.02 -13.02
N TRP A 13 10.62 9.63 -12.01
CA TRP A 13 10.75 10.16 -10.66
C TRP A 13 12.09 9.80 -10.01
N ASN A 14 12.58 8.58 -10.28
CA ASN A 14 13.87 8.10 -9.79
C ASN A 14 15.06 8.75 -10.50
N ASP A 15 14.93 9.09 -11.77
CA ASP A 15 15.98 9.79 -12.53
C ASP A 15 16.10 11.26 -12.10
N ALA A 16 14.97 11.93 -11.81
CA ALA A 16 14.94 13.34 -11.43
C ALA A 16 15.17 13.60 -9.93
N GLY A 17 14.93 12.61 -9.07
CA GLY A 17 14.88 12.78 -7.61
C GLY A 17 16.21 12.56 -6.89
N SER A 18 16.37 13.18 -5.71
CA SER A 18 17.50 12.92 -4.80
C SER A 18 17.28 11.67 -3.93
N THR A 19 16.06 11.16 -3.86
CA THR A 19 15.70 9.94 -3.12
C THR A 19 14.87 9.01 -4.01
N PRO A 20 15.37 7.80 -4.32
CA PRO A 20 14.66 6.85 -5.17
C PRO A 20 13.39 6.29 -4.49
N HIS A 21 12.33 6.18 -5.29
CA HIS A 21 11.10 5.47 -5.00
C HIS A 21 11.28 3.98 -5.28
N PHE A 22 11.19 3.18 -4.22
CA PHE A 22 11.15 1.73 -4.28
C PHE A 22 9.73 1.24 -3.98
N LEU A 23 9.00 0.95 -5.06
CA LEU A 23 7.68 0.33 -4.96
C LEU A 23 7.79 -1.10 -4.46
N ARG A 24 6.70 -1.60 -3.86
CA ARG A 24 6.63 -2.94 -3.26
C ARG A 24 5.32 -3.61 -3.61
N GLU A 25 5.38 -4.91 -3.83
CA GLU A 25 4.20 -5.76 -3.87
C GLU A 25 3.56 -5.85 -2.47
N PRO A 26 2.24 -6.10 -2.38
CA PRO A 26 1.56 -6.29 -1.10
C PRO A 26 2.22 -7.33 -0.19
N GLU A 27 2.72 -8.43 -0.77
CA GLU A 27 3.44 -9.49 -0.04
C GLU A 27 4.76 -8.98 0.54
N GLN A 28 5.45 -8.07 -0.15
CA GLN A 28 6.66 -7.43 0.38
C GLN A 28 6.32 -6.46 1.51
N ILE A 29 5.18 -5.78 1.44
CA ILE A 29 4.68 -4.88 2.50
C ILE A 29 4.36 -5.68 3.76
N SER A 30 3.78 -6.87 3.64
CA SER A 30 3.45 -7.74 4.79
C SER A 30 4.65 -8.04 5.68
N ARG A 31 5.88 -8.07 5.12
CA ARG A 31 7.12 -8.33 5.85
C ARG A 31 7.42 -7.26 6.89
N PHE A 32 6.96 -6.02 6.70
CA PHE A 32 7.13 -4.94 7.68
C PHE A 32 6.30 -5.13 8.94
N LEU A 33 5.29 -6.01 8.92
CA LEU A 33 4.63 -6.42 10.15
C LEU A 33 5.59 -7.18 11.08
N GLY A 34 6.73 -7.67 10.60
CA GLY A 34 7.78 -8.23 11.44
C GLY A 34 7.33 -9.45 12.26
N GLY A 35 6.53 -10.32 11.65
CA GLY A 35 5.96 -11.51 12.30
C GLY A 35 4.82 -11.23 13.28
N ARG A 36 4.36 -9.98 13.38
CA ARG A 36 3.17 -9.61 14.16
C ARG A 36 1.92 -10.19 13.54
N GLU A 37 0.93 -10.48 14.39
CA GLU A 37 -0.39 -10.92 13.95
C GLU A 37 -1.08 -9.80 13.16
N PRO A 38 -1.40 -9.99 11.87
CA PRO A 38 -2.11 -8.99 11.07
C PRO A 38 -3.53 -8.80 11.58
N VAL A 39 -3.95 -7.54 11.72
CA VAL A 39 -5.34 -7.19 11.98
C VAL A 39 -6.11 -7.27 10.66
N GLU A 40 -7.22 -8.02 10.64
CA GLU A 40 -8.11 -8.13 9.46
C GLU A 40 -8.45 -6.74 8.87
N PRO A 41 -8.38 -6.53 7.54
CA PRO A 41 -8.20 -7.53 6.48
C PRO A 41 -6.74 -7.91 6.16
N GLY A 42 -5.78 -7.51 6.99
CA GLY A 42 -4.35 -7.67 6.70
C GLY A 42 -3.82 -6.54 5.83
N VAL A 43 -3.03 -6.88 4.81
CA VAL A 43 -2.53 -5.92 3.81
C VAL A 43 -3.62 -5.68 2.76
N ALA A 44 -4.07 -4.44 2.61
CA ALA A 44 -5.04 -4.07 1.58
C ALA A 44 -4.78 -2.64 1.08
N SER A 45 -5.48 -2.24 0.02
CA SER A 45 -5.48 -0.84 -0.45
C SER A 45 -5.94 0.10 0.67
N CYS A 46 -5.30 1.26 0.79
CA CYS A 46 -5.52 2.20 1.88
C CYS A 46 -6.99 2.66 2.00
N PRO A 47 -7.65 3.10 0.91
CA PRO A 47 -8.99 3.67 1.03
C PRO A 47 -10.03 2.68 1.59
N PRO A 48 -10.16 1.42 1.12
CA PRO A 48 -11.12 0.44 1.69
C PRO A 48 -10.74 -0.15 3.06
N TRP A 49 -9.59 0.20 3.64
CA TRP A 49 -9.13 -0.44 4.87
C TRP A 49 -9.95 -0.01 6.10
N ARG A 50 -10.80 -0.92 6.61
CA ARG A 50 -11.69 -0.74 7.77
C ARG A 50 -12.53 0.54 7.75
N THR A 51 -13.00 0.94 6.58
CA THR A 51 -13.93 2.05 6.47
C THR A 51 -15.29 1.65 7.04
N GLY A 52 -15.59 2.18 8.23
CA GLY A 52 -16.80 1.89 8.98
C GLY A 52 -18.06 2.58 8.42
N PRO A 53 -19.18 2.55 9.18
CA PRO A 53 -20.52 2.99 8.76
C PRO A 53 -20.66 4.49 8.41
N ALA A 54 -19.60 5.29 8.56
CA ALA A 54 -19.62 6.72 8.27
C ALA A 54 -19.74 7.04 6.77
N GLY A 55 -19.76 6.02 5.89
CA GLY A 55 -20.31 6.15 4.54
C GLY A 55 -19.65 7.21 3.67
N LEU A 56 -18.40 7.58 3.95
CA LEU A 56 -17.60 8.27 2.96
C LEU A 56 -17.40 7.27 1.82
N ASP A 57 -17.85 7.62 0.62
CA ASP A 57 -17.45 6.95 -0.60
C ASP A 57 -15.94 7.15 -0.75
N ILE A 58 -15.20 6.25 -0.12
CA ILE A 58 -13.77 6.31 0.13
C ILE A 58 -12.96 5.99 -1.13
N GLY A 59 -13.59 5.90 -2.29
CA GLY A 59 -12.90 5.72 -3.56
C GLY A 59 -12.59 4.26 -3.88
N HIS A 60 -12.07 4.04 -5.08
CA HIS A 60 -11.69 2.73 -5.59
C HIS A 60 -10.36 2.27 -5.00
N GLU A 61 -10.03 1.00 -5.19
CA GLU A 61 -8.69 0.49 -4.88
C GLU A 61 -7.62 1.29 -5.62
N VAL A 62 -6.62 1.74 -4.88
CA VAL A 62 -5.42 2.42 -5.38
C VAL A 62 -4.17 1.60 -5.04
N ASP A 63 -3.04 1.92 -5.68
CA ASP A 63 -1.78 1.19 -5.52
C ASP A 63 -1.00 1.58 -4.24
N GLU A 64 -1.61 2.37 -3.35
CA GLU A 64 -1.18 2.57 -1.96
C GLU A 64 -1.81 1.54 -1.02
N PHE A 65 -0.97 0.83 -0.26
CA PHE A 65 -1.40 -0.25 0.64
C PHE A 65 -1.08 0.07 2.10
N CYS A 66 -1.90 -0.45 3.01
CA CYS A 66 -1.68 -0.39 4.45
C CYS A 66 -1.94 -1.74 5.13
N ALA A 67 -1.41 -1.88 6.34
CA ALA A 67 -1.66 -3.01 7.23
C ALA A 67 -1.39 -2.60 8.67
N VAL A 68 -2.05 -3.27 9.63
CA VAL A 68 -1.81 -3.09 11.07
C VAL A 68 -1.44 -4.43 11.68
N GLY A 69 -0.36 -4.45 12.47
CA GLY A 69 0.11 -5.64 13.16
C GLY A 69 -0.01 -5.50 14.68
N ARG A 70 -0.64 -6.47 15.33
CA ARG A 70 -0.76 -6.52 16.80
C ARG A 70 0.54 -7.04 17.42
N LYS A 71 1.05 -6.32 18.43
CA LYS A 71 2.05 -6.87 19.36
C LYS A 71 1.31 -7.62 20.45
N LEU A 72 1.64 -8.90 20.65
CA LEU A 72 1.28 -9.63 21.85
C LEU A 72 2.17 -9.19 23.02
#